data_AF-A0A370LDF3-F1
#
_entry.id   AF-A0A370LDF3-F1
#
_cell.length_a   1.000
_cell.length_b   1.000
_cell.length_c   1.000
_cell.angle_alpha   90.00
_cell.angle_beta   90.00
_cell.angle_gamma   90.00
#
_symmetry.space_group_name_H-M   'P 1'
#
loop_
_entity.id
_entity.type
_entity.pdbx_description
1 polymer ?
#
loop_
_entity_poly.entity_id
_entity_poly.type
_entity_poly.pdbx_seq_one_letter_code
_entity_poly.pdbx_strand_id
1 'polypeptide(L)'
;MTDQTEALEAAILTLLAERGPGHTISPTEAARAVGGAHPDGWGPLMQPIRRIAIRLMKEGKLVITRKGRLVDPDDFRGVYRLSLPGDDQSDETV
;
A
#
# COMPACT_ATOMS: atom_id res chain seq x y z
N MET A 1 14.35 13.72 -4.83
CA MET A 1 12.93 13.26 -4.74
C MET A 1 12.79 11.80 -4.30
N THR A 2 13.89 11.06 -4.13
CA THR A 2 13.90 9.68 -3.59
C THR A 2 13.36 9.60 -2.17
N ASP A 3 13.69 10.60 -1.35
CA ASP A 3 13.31 10.71 0.07
C ASP A 3 11.79 10.58 0.31
N GLN A 4 10.96 11.28 -0.48
CA GLN A 4 9.51 11.20 -0.32
C GLN A 4 8.93 9.84 -0.73
N THR A 5 9.54 9.18 -1.71
CA THR A 5 9.12 7.83 -2.13
C THR A 5 9.48 6.81 -1.06
N GLU A 6 10.68 6.91 -0.49
CA GLU A 6 11.14 6.08 0.62
C GLU A 6 10.29 6.30 1.88
N ALA A 7 9.98 7.55 2.21
CA ALA A 7 9.09 7.89 3.33
C ALA A 7 7.69 7.30 3.16
N LEU A 8 7.14 7.33 1.94
CA LEU A 8 5.84 6.72 1.64
C LEU A 8 5.88 5.19 1.74
N GLU A 9 6.92 4.55 1.21
CA GLU A 9 7.12 3.11 1.34
C GLU A 9 7.24 2.69 2.81
N ALA A 10 8.10 3.39 3.57
CA ALA A 10 8.26 3.16 5.00
C ALA A 10 6.93 3.35 5.76
N ALA A 11 6.17 4.41 5.46
CA ALA A 11 4.88 4.65 6.09
C ALA A 11 3.87 3.54 5.81
N ILE A 12 3.81 3.03 4.57
CA ILE A 12 2.93 1.89 4.22
C ILE A 12 3.31 0.66 5.04
N LEU A 13 4.59 0.29 5.04
CA LEU A 13 5.07 -0.91 5.71
C LEU A 13 4.92 -0.83 7.22
N THR A 14 5.25 0.31 7.83
CA THR A 14 5.09 0.55 9.27
C THR A 14 3.63 0.45 9.67
N LEU A 15 2.70 1.12 8.96
CA LEU A 15 1.28 1.06 9.28
C LEU A 15 0.71 -0.36 9.13
N LEU A 16 1.17 -1.11 8.12
CA LEU A 16 0.78 -2.52 7.96
C LEU A 16 1.32 -3.38 9.10
N ALA A 17 2.57 -3.18 9.51
CA ALA A 17 3.19 -3.90 10.62
C ALA A 17 2.50 -3.60 11.96
N GLU A 18 2.14 -2.33 12.22
CA GLU A 18 1.42 -1.91 13.42
C GLU A 18 0.01 -2.50 13.49
N ARG A 19 -0.67 -2.62 12.34
CA ARG A 19 -2.01 -3.21 12.25
C ARG A 19 -1.98 -4.73 12.42
N GLY A 20 -0.93 -5.38 11.93
CA GLY A 20 -0.75 -6.82 12.00
C GLY A 20 -1.45 -7.60 10.86
N PRO A 21 -1.24 -8.93 10.82
CA PRO A 21 -1.75 -9.81 9.77
C PRO A 21 -3.28 -9.83 9.73
N GLY A 22 -3.86 -9.95 8.54
CA GLY A 22 -5.31 -9.95 8.32
C GLY A 22 -5.97 -8.56 8.40
N HIS A 23 -5.26 -7.55 8.88
CA HIS A 23 -5.73 -6.17 8.87
C HIS A 23 -5.34 -5.45 7.59
N THR A 24 -6.11 -4.40 7.26
CA THR A 24 -5.88 -3.58 6.08
C THR A 24 -5.78 -2.11 6.43
N ILE A 25 -5.05 -1.35 5.61
CA ILE A 25 -4.99 0.11 5.64
C ILE A 25 -5.53 0.71 4.33
N SER A 26 -5.93 1.98 4.39
CA SER A 26 -6.21 2.77 3.20
C SER A 26 -4.96 3.50 2.69
N PRO A 27 -4.86 3.79 1.38
CA PRO A 27 -3.77 4.60 0.83
C PRO A 27 -3.72 6.01 1.43
N THR A 28 -4.87 6.57 1.81
CA THR A 28 -4.96 7.90 2.44
C THR A 28 -4.35 7.92 3.85
N GLU A 29 -4.43 6.82 4.62
CA GLU A 29 -3.74 6.73 5.91
C GLU A 29 -2.22 6.86 5.75
N ALA A 30 -1.63 6.10 4.81
CA ALA A 30 -0.20 6.21 4.52
C ALA A 30 0.19 7.61 4.00
N ALA A 31 -0.66 8.22 3.17
CA ALA A 31 -0.43 9.57 2.68
C ALA A 31 -0.46 10.63 3.77
N ARG A 32 -1.38 10.50 4.73
CA ARG A 32 -1.48 11.42 5.86
C ARG A 32 -0.31 11.30 6.82
N ALA A 33 0.28 10.11 6.95
CA ALA A 33 1.48 9.91 7.75
C ALA A 33 2.68 10.71 7.22
N VAL A 34 2.75 10.95 5.90
CA VAL A 34 3.86 11.68 5.26
C VAL A 34 3.51 13.13 4.93
N GLY A 35 2.32 13.38 4.38
CA GLY A 35 1.85 14.69 3.92
C GLY A 35 1.01 15.46 4.95
N GLY A 36 0.81 14.91 6.15
CA GLY A 36 -0.03 15.50 7.19
C GLY A 36 -1.54 15.36 6.94
N ALA A 37 -2.36 15.94 7.82
CA ALA A 37 -3.81 15.79 7.78
C ALA A 37 -4.49 16.60 6.65
N HIS A 38 -3.85 17.67 6.17
CA HIS A 38 -4.45 18.59 5.20
C HIS A 38 -4.44 18.00 3.77
N PRO A 39 -5.55 18.08 3.01
CA PRO A 39 -5.64 17.57 1.64
C PRO A 39 -4.55 18.06 0.69
N ASP A 40 -4.10 19.31 0.86
CA ASP A 40 -3.04 19.87 0.03
C ASP A 40 -1.70 19.15 0.22
N GLY A 41 -1.49 18.53 1.39
CA GLY A 41 -0.29 17.74 1.66
C GLY A 41 -0.41 16.30 1.19
N TRP A 42 -1.49 15.59 1.53
CA TRP A 42 -1.63 14.17 1.18
C TRP A 42 -2.21 13.91 -0.21
N GLY A 43 -2.98 14.85 -0.78
CA GLY A 43 -3.63 14.72 -2.09
C GLY A 43 -2.64 14.45 -3.22
N PRO A 44 -1.55 15.23 -3.36
CA PRO A 44 -0.51 14.99 -4.37
C PRO A 44 0.20 13.63 -4.21
N LEU A 45 0.19 13.05 -3.00
CA LEU A 45 0.87 11.78 -2.70
C LEU A 45 0.09 10.54 -3.16
N MET A 46 -1.16 10.67 -3.57
CA MET A 46 -1.99 9.55 -4.01
C MET A 46 -1.42 8.83 -5.24
N GLN A 47 -0.94 9.56 -6.23
CA GLN A 47 -0.33 8.98 -7.42
C GLN A 47 0.99 8.25 -7.09
N PRO A 48 1.94 8.86 -6.33
CA PRO A 48 3.11 8.15 -5.80
C PRO A 48 2.77 6.89 -5.01
N ILE A 49 1.85 6.97 -4.04
CA ILE A 49 1.46 5.83 -3.19
C ILE A 49 0.94 4.68 -4.02
N ARG A 50 0.11 4.96 -5.04
CA ARG A 50 -0.40 3.91 -5.92
C ARG A 50 0.75 3.18 -6.63
N ARG A 51 1.73 3.92 -7.18
CA ARG A 51 2.89 3.31 -7.85
C ARG A 51 3.73 2.47 -6.89
N ILE A 52 3.95 2.97 -5.67
CA ILE A 52 4.70 2.25 -4.63
C ILE A 52 3.95 0.98 -4.24
N ALA A 53 2.64 1.05 -3.97
CA ALA A 53 1.84 -0.12 -3.61
C ALA A 53 1.85 -1.19 -4.70
N ILE A 54 1.73 -0.80 -5.98
CA ILE A 54 1.84 -1.71 -7.12
C ILE A 54 3.22 -2.39 -7.14
N ARG A 55 4.28 -1.61 -6.99
CA ARG A 55 5.65 -2.15 -6.95
C ARG A 55 5.83 -3.13 -5.78
N LEU A 56 5.42 -2.75 -4.57
CA LEU A 56 5.50 -3.60 -3.39
C LEU A 56 4.68 -4.89 -3.52
N MET A 57 3.53 -4.84 -4.21
CA MET A 57 2.75 -6.04 -4.53
C MET A 57 3.48 -6.95 -5.51
N LYS A 58 4.10 -6.39 -6.56
CA LYS A 58 4.93 -7.14 -7.51
C LYS A 58 6.18 -7.73 -6.85
N GLU A 59 6.69 -7.09 -5.79
CA GLU A 59 7.78 -7.59 -4.93
C GLU A 59 7.32 -8.60 -3.88
N GLY A 60 6.01 -8.90 -3.76
CA GLY A 60 5.48 -9.82 -2.75
C GLY A 60 5.47 -9.29 -1.31
N LYS A 61 5.76 -7.99 -1.10
CA LYS A 61 5.83 -7.37 0.24
C LYS A 61 4.48 -6.99 0.83
N LEU A 62 3.47 -6.79 -0.02
CA LEU A 62 2.10 -6.49 0.38
C LEU A 62 1.12 -7.02 -0.66
N VAL A 63 -0.17 -7.01 -0.32
CA VAL A 63 -1.23 -7.30 -1.29
C VAL A 63 -2.22 -6.15 -1.38
N ILE A 64 -2.72 -5.91 -2.59
CA ILE A 64 -3.79 -4.94 -2.85
C ILE A 64 -5.09 -5.71 -2.94
N THR A 65 -6.09 -5.30 -2.16
CA THR A 65 -7.41 -5.92 -2.15
C THR A 65 -8.51 -4.92 -2.40
N ARG A 66 -9.61 -5.39 -3.00
CA ARG A 66 -10.84 -4.64 -3.21
C ARG A 66 -12.03 -5.53 -2.89
N LYS A 67 -12.94 -5.04 -2.04
CA LYS A 67 -14.07 -5.82 -1.53
C LYS A 67 -13.63 -7.19 -0.98
N GLY A 68 -12.46 -7.23 -0.32
CA GLY A 68 -11.88 -8.45 0.26
C GLY A 68 -11.24 -9.43 -0.74
N ARG A 69 -11.11 -9.07 -2.02
CA ARG A 69 -10.46 -9.92 -3.04
C ARG A 69 -9.18 -9.29 -3.54
N LEU A 70 -8.18 -10.11 -3.86
CA LEU A 70 -6.99 -9.67 -4.60
C LEU A 70 -7.42 -9.03 -5.92
N VAL A 71 -6.71 -7.99 -6.32
CA VAL A 71 -6.92 -7.30 -7.60
C VAL A 71 -5.67 -7.38 -8.44
N ASP A 72 -5.86 -7.34 -9.75
CA ASP A 72 -4.76 -7.15 -10.68
C ASP A 72 -4.12 -5.76 -10.41
N PRO A 73 -2.80 -5.69 -10.10
CA PRO A 73 -2.12 -4.41 -9.85
C PRO A 73 -2.15 -3.46 -11.05
N ASP A 74 -2.33 -3.95 -12.27
CA ASP A 74 -2.34 -3.16 -13.50
C ASP A 74 -3.76 -2.72 -13.92
N ASP A 75 -4.83 -3.33 -13.38
CA ASP A 75 -6.24 -3.03 -13.74
C ASP A 75 -7.19 -2.82 -12.55
N PHE A 76 -6.73 -2.22 -11.45
CA PHE A 76 -7.63 -1.81 -10.36
C PHE A 76 -7.99 -0.32 -10.41
N ARG A 77 -9.25 0.00 -10.06
CA ARG A 77 -9.75 1.38 -9.98
C ARG A 77 -10.61 1.59 -8.73
N GLY A 78 -10.68 2.84 -8.30
CA GLY A 78 -11.48 3.26 -7.16
C GLY A 78 -10.85 2.88 -5.82
N VAL A 79 -11.68 2.66 -4.80
CA VAL A 79 -11.23 2.36 -3.45
C VAL A 79 -10.57 0.98 -3.39
N TYR A 80 -9.36 0.94 -2.84
CA TYR A 80 -8.59 -0.26 -2.58
C TYR A 80 -8.01 -0.22 -1.17
N ARG A 81 -7.59 -1.38 -0.70
CA ARG A 81 -7.01 -1.61 0.62
C ARG A 81 -5.67 -2.30 0.46
N LEU A 82 -4.75 -2.02 1.36
CA LEU A 82 -3.44 -2.67 1.44
C LEU A 82 -3.43 -3.56 2.66
N SER A 83 -2.88 -4.77 2.54
CA SER A 83 -2.63 -5.66 3.68
C SER A 83 -1.27 -6.32 3.54
N LEU A 84 -0.74 -6.84 4.64
CA LEU A 84 0.38 -7.78 4.59
C LEU A 84 -0.01 -9.01 3.74
N PRO A 85 0.96 -9.64 3.06
CA PRO A 85 0.71 -10.94 2.46
C PRO A 85 0.24 -11.90 3.56
N GLY A 86 -0.87 -12.60 3.33
CA GLY A 86 -1.24 -13.70 4.20
C GLY A 86 -0.20 -14.82 4.07
N ASP A 87 -0.08 -15.68 5.09
CA ASP A 87 0.73 -16.91 5.05
C ASP A 87 0.42 -17.80 3.83
N ASP A 88 -0.71 -17.57 3.15
CA ASP A 88 -1.17 -18.28 1.95
C ASP A 88 -0.46 -17.87 0.65
N GLN A 89 0.71 -17.22 0.72
CA GLN A 89 1.54 -16.88 -0.46
C GLN A 89 2.95 -17.49 -0.39
N SER A 90 3.15 -18.54 0.38
CA SER A 90 4.31 -19.43 0.23
C SER A 90 3.97 -20.53 -0.77
N ASP A 91 3.83 -20.21 -2.05
CA ASP A 91 4.09 -21.21 -3.09
C ASP A 91 4.42 -20.53 -4.43
N GLU A 92 5.33 -21.18 -5.15
CA GLU A 92 5.87 -20.82 -6.47
C GLU A 92 7.03 -19.79 -6.50
N THR A 93 8.22 -20.27 -6.14
CA THR A 93 9.42 -19.97 -6.94
C THR A 93 9.97 -21.31 -7.44
N VAL A 94 9.84 -21.51 -8.74
CA VAL A 94 10.37 -22.63 -9.57
C VAL A 94 11.90 -22.62 -9.62
#